data_AF-A0A6J0SKQ9-F1
#
_entry.id   AF-A0A6J0SKQ9-F1
#
_cell.length_a   1.000
_cell.length_b   1.000
_cell.length_c   1.000
_cell.angle_alpha   90.00
_cell.angle_beta   90.00
_cell.angle_gamma   90.00
#
_symmetry.space_group_name_H-M   'P 1'
#
loop_
_entity.id
_entity.type
_entity.pdbx_description
1 polymer ?
#
loop_
_entity_poly.entity_id
_entity_poly.type
_entity_poly.pdbx_seq_one_letter_code
_entity_poly.pdbx_strand_id
1 'polypeptide(L)'
;MGHYADTFPDKTKEIHQTFYLITEASPPFASWRERISINLLGSQKERGNIIIALAGTNKVRREYLIFTGFIYPRYSYETFLDVNIPGNITAVEFQWEMHPTWQRIGYMGAQQVTIVYGKNGQQSVFCGSNTVQPNVWQKLTPC
;
A
#
# COMPACT_ATOMS: atom_id res chain seq x y z
N MET A 1 -2.15 -21.27 4.93
CA MET A 1 -1.12 -22.29 5.28
C MET A 1 -1.37 -22.76 6.71
N GLY A 2 -1.12 -24.02 7.03
CA GLY A 2 -1.28 -24.56 8.39
C GLY A 2 -2.58 -25.33 8.56
N HIS A 3 -3.23 -25.17 9.72
CA HIS A 3 -4.34 -26.00 10.18
C HIS A 3 -5.49 -26.17 9.16
N TYR A 4 -5.84 -25.10 8.43
CA TYR A 4 -6.95 -25.08 7.46
C TYR A 4 -6.52 -25.38 6.01
N ALA A 5 -5.37 -26.00 5.77
CA ALA A 5 -4.93 -26.30 4.39
C ALA A 5 -5.86 -27.30 3.67
N ASP A 6 -6.56 -28.14 4.42
CA ASP A 6 -7.52 -29.13 3.93
C ASP A 6 -8.84 -28.50 3.44
N THR A 7 -9.12 -27.23 3.74
CA THR A 7 -10.30 -26.53 3.22
C THR A 7 -10.10 -25.97 1.82
N PHE A 8 -8.89 -26.06 1.25
CA PHE A 8 -8.61 -25.60 -0.11
C PHE A 8 -9.28 -26.52 -1.14
N PRO A 9 -10.15 -26.00 -2.03
CA PRO A 9 -10.91 -26.84 -2.97
C PRO A 9 -10.04 -27.68 -3.90
N ASP A 10 -8.92 -27.11 -4.38
CA ASP A 10 -8.06 -27.74 -5.39
C ASP A 10 -6.87 -28.51 -4.76
N LYS A 11 -6.96 -28.87 -3.47
CA LYS A 11 -5.88 -29.53 -2.73
C LYS A 11 -5.38 -30.84 -3.36
N THR A 12 -6.21 -31.53 -4.14
CA THR A 12 -5.87 -32.78 -4.84
C THR A 12 -5.77 -32.63 -6.36
N LYS A 13 -5.80 -31.40 -6.89
CA LYS A 13 -5.75 -31.14 -8.34
C LYS A 13 -4.43 -31.63 -8.95
N GLU A 14 -3.33 -31.41 -8.24
CA GLU A 14 -2.00 -31.88 -8.61
C GLU A 14 -1.23 -32.34 -7.36
N ILE A 15 -0.27 -33.25 -7.57
CA ILE A 15 0.67 -33.68 -6.54
C ILE A 15 1.84 -32.68 -6.51
N HIS A 16 2.32 -32.33 -5.32
CA HIS A 16 3.44 -31.37 -5.12
C HIS A 16 3.16 -29.92 -5.56
N GLN A 17 1.91 -29.46 -5.42
CA GLN A 17 1.57 -28.04 -5.59
C GLN A 17 2.41 -27.15 -4.67
N THR A 18 3.04 -26.11 -5.23
CA THR A 18 3.93 -25.20 -4.51
C THR A 18 3.23 -23.85 -4.26
N PHE A 19 3.27 -23.38 -3.02
CA PHE A 19 2.68 -22.11 -2.60
C PHE A 19 3.70 -21.26 -1.84
N TYR A 20 3.72 -19.96 -2.11
CA TYR A 20 4.61 -18.99 -1.47
C TYR A 20 3.80 -17.95 -0.70
N LEU A 21 4.28 -17.58 0.49
CA LEU A 21 3.79 -16.46 1.27
C LEU A 21 4.92 -15.91 2.17
N ILE A 22 4.71 -14.71 2.69
CA ILE A 22 5.57 -14.07 3.68
C ILE A 22 4.79 -13.95 4.98
N THR A 23 5.44 -14.14 6.13
CA THR A 23 4.86 -13.89 7.46
C THR A 23 5.56 -12.72 8.13
N GLU A 24 4.94 -12.17 9.17
CA GLU A 24 5.62 -11.21 10.03
C GLU A 24 6.80 -11.85 10.78
N ALA A 25 7.77 -11.04 11.17
CA ALA A 25 8.95 -11.51 11.90
C ALA A 25 8.64 -11.87 13.37
N SER A 26 7.52 -11.39 13.91
CA SER A 26 7.10 -11.61 15.30
C SER A 26 5.58 -11.79 15.41
N PRO A 27 5.07 -12.41 16.49
CA PRO A 27 3.64 -12.59 16.68
C PRO A 27 2.85 -11.26 16.72
N PRO A 28 1.63 -11.20 16.15
CA PRO A 28 1.00 -12.26 15.35
C PRO A 28 1.65 -12.36 13.96
N PHE A 29 1.97 -13.59 13.55
CA PHE A 29 2.69 -13.88 12.29
C PHE A 29 1.84 -13.69 11.02
N ALA A 30 0.53 -13.52 11.17
CA ALA A 30 -0.39 -13.40 10.06
C ALA A 30 -0.19 -12.08 9.30
N SER A 31 -0.21 -12.18 7.98
CA SER A 31 -0.08 -11.09 7.03
C SER A 31 -1.08 -11.30 5.89
N TRP A 32 -1.46 -10.20 5.24
CA TRP A 32 -2.35 -10.17 4.09
C TRP A 32 -1.66 -9.46 2.95
N ARG A 33 -1.48 -10.15 1.82
CA ARG A 33 -0.81 -9.59 0.64
C ARG A 33 -1.77 -8.76 -0.18
N GLU A 34 -1.54 -7.47 -0.25
CA GLU A 34 -2.34 -6.54 -1.03
C GLU A 34 -1.51 -5.89 -2.13
N ARG A 35 -2.13 -5.66 -3.29
CA ARG A 35 -1.52 -4.86 -4.35
C ARG A 35 -1.97 -3.42 -4.22
N ILE A 36 -1.01 -2.50 -4.08
CA ILE A 36 -1.27 -1.07 -3.95
C ILE A 36 -0.79 -0.36 -5.22
N SER A 37 -1.65 0.44 -5.82
CA SER A 37 -1.31 1.31 -6.96
C SER A 37 -1.64 2.76 -6.61
N ILE A 38 -0.67 3.67 -6.80
CA ILE A 38 -0.79 5.09 -6.42
C ILE A 38 -0.61 5.96 -7.66
N ASN A 39 -1.65 6.73 -7.97
CA ASN A 39 -1.59 7.82 -8.95
C ASN A 39 -1.34 9.13 -8.20
N LEU A 40 -0.34 9.90 -8.63
CA LEU A 40 0.10 11.09 -7.94
C LEU A 40 -0.51 12.38 -8.51
N LEU A 41 -0.63 13.39 -7.66
CA LEU A 41 -0.79 14.79 -8.01
C LEU A 41 0.52 15.52 -7.75
N GLY A 42 0.93 16.36 -8.69
CA GLY A 42 2.14 17.17 -8.57
C GLY A 42 2.52 17.77 -9.92
N SER A 43 3.28 18.85 -9.89
CA SER A 43 3.66 19.59 -11.10
C SER A 43 5.06 19.25 -11.61
N GLN A 44 5.95 18.79 -10.73
CA GLN A 44 7.37 18.61 -11.05
C GLN A 44 7.91 17.29 -10.49
N LYS A 45 9.06 16.86 -11.04
CA LYS A 45 9.81 15.71 -10.52
C LYS A 45 10.42 16.06 -9.17
N GLU A 46 10.24 15.19 -8.19
CA GLU A 46 10.87 15.28 -6.88
C GLU A 46 11.83 14.13 -6.62
N ARG A 47 12.64 14.22 -5.57
CA ARG A 47 13.45 13.10 -5.08
C ARG A 47 13.11 12.84 -3.62
N GLY A 48 12.78 11.61 -3.28
CA GLY A 48 12.22 11.32 -1.97
C GLY A 48 11.67 9.92 -1.80
N ASN A 49 10.83 9.78 -0.78
CA ASN A 49 10.08 8.57 -0.46
C ASN A 49 8.58 8.79 -0.67
N ILE A 50 7.89 7.77 -1.15
CA ILE A 50 6.43 7.66 -1.08
C ILE A 50 6.08 6.72 0.05
N ILE A 51 5.26 7.18 0.99
CA ILE A 51 4.80 6.41 2.14
C ILE A 51 3.28 6.46 2.17
N ILE A 52 2.66 5.32 2.47
CA ILE A 52 1.23 5.26 2.78
C ILE A 52 1.02 4.80 4.20
N ALA A 53 0.00 5.34 4.85
CA ALA A 53 -0.53 4.79 6.08
C ALA A 53 -1.87 4.13 5.80
N LEU A 54 -2.04 2.91 6.30
CA LEU A 54 -3.24 2.11 6.15
C LEU A 54 -3.83 1.84 7.53
N ALA A 55 -5.16 1.85 7.63
CA ALA A 55 -5.86 1.41 8.83
C ALA A 55 -7.11 0.59 8.46
N GLY A 56 -7.27 -0.55 9.12
CA GLY A 56 -8.46 -1.38 9.05
C GLY A 56 -9.54 -0.93 10.02
N THR A 57 -10.54 -1.79 10.25
CA THR A 57 -11.66 -1.52 11.16
C THR A 57 -11.26 -1.28 12.61
N ASN A 58 -10.14 -1.85 13.06
CA ASN A 58 -9.57 -1.62 14.39
C ASN A 58 -8.93 -0.23 14.56
N LYS A 59 -8.87 0.58 13.48
CA LYS A 59 -8.27 1.92 13.44
C LYS A 59 -6.78 1.98 13.81
N VAL A 60 -6.10 0.84 13.86
CA VAL A 60 -4.64 0.80 14.07
C VAL A 60 -3.97 1.20 12.77
N ARG A 61 -3.31 2.35 12.81
CA ARG A 61 -2.58 2.94 11.69
C ARG A 61 -1.20 2.31 11.56
N ARG A 62 -0.85 1.86 10.35
CA ARG A 62 0.48 1.33 10.01
C ARG A 62 1.02 1.99 8.75
N GLU A 63 2.30 2.29 8.72
CA GLU A 63 2.97 2.98 7.61
C GLU A 63 3.80 2.02 6.78
N TYR A 64 3.84 2.25 5.46
CA TYR A 64 4.53 1.41 4.49
C TYR A 64 5.26 2.27 3.48
N LEU A 65 6.54 2.00 3.30
CA LEU A 65 7.34 2.59 2.22
C LEU A 65 6.97 1.94 0.89
N ILE A 66 6.56 2.75 -0.07
CA ILE A 66 6.14 2.29 -1.40
C ILE A 66 7.25 2.44 -2.41
N PHE A 67 7.96 3.56 -2.34
CA PHE A 67 8.98 3.89 -3.32
C PHE A 67 10.02 4.83 -2.73
N THR A 68 11.27 4.66 -3.12
CA THR A 68 12.37 5.58 -2.82
C THR A 68 13.11 5.91 -4.11
N GLY A 69 13.34 7.20 -4.35
CA GLY A 69 14.13 7.66 -5.49
C GLY A 69 13.57 8.89 -6.15
N PHE A 70 13.61 8.94 -7.48
CA PHE A 70 13.02 10.04 -8.25
C PHE A 70 11.54 9.79 -8.47
N ILE A 71 10.72 10.70 -7.97
CA ILE A 71 9.27 10.61 -8.02
C ILE A 71 8.75 11.51 -9.16
N TYR A 72 7.95 10.94 -10.05
CA TYR A 72 7.40 11.57 -11.23
C TYR A 72 5.87 11.58 -11.12
N PRO A 73 5.21 12.74 -10.95
CA PRO A 73 3.76 12.80 -10.73
C PRO A 73 2.91 12.17 -11.84
N ARG A 74 3.42 12.13 -13.08
CA ARG A 74 2.74 11.53 -14.23
C ARG A 74 2.70 10.00 -14.25
N TYR A 75 3.39 9.34 -13.32
CA TYR A 75 3.49 7.87 -13.27
C TYR A 75 2.71 7.30 -12.10
N SER A 76 2.24 6.07 -12.30
CA SER A 76 1.65 5.24 -11.26
C SER A 76 2.73 4.43 -10.56
N TYR A 77 2.65 4.34 -9.24
CA TYR A 77 3.56 3.56 -8.40
C TYR A 77 2.83 2.34 -7.88
N GLU A 78 3.27 1.16 -8.27
CA GLU A 78 2.66 -0.11 -7.88
C GLU A 78 3.62 -0.95 -7.03
N THR A 79 3.09 -1.57 -5.98
CA THR A 79 3.83 -2.52 -5.15
C THR A 79 2.90 -3.57 -4.55
N PHE A 80 3.48 -4.71 -4.16
CA PHE A 80 2.80 -5.72 -3.35
C PHE A 80 3.29 -5.59 -1.90
N LEU A 81 2.36 -5.40 -0.97
CA LEU A 81 2.66 -5.31 0.46
C LEU A 81 2.03 -6.48 1.19
N ASP A 82 2.80 -7.10 2.07
CA ASP A 82 2.27 -7.99 3.10
C ASP A 82 1.95 -7.12 4.33
N VAL A 83 0.66 -6.84 4.55
CA VAL A 83 0.19 -5.97 5.64
C VAL A 83 -0.34 -6.80 6.80
N ASN A 84 -0.07 -6.39 8.04
CA ASN A 84 -0.70 -6.96 9.24
C ASN A 84 -1.95 -6.16 9.63
N ILE A 85 -2.91 -6.10 8.69
CA ILE A 85 -4.21 -5.48 8.85
C ILE A 85 -5.26 -6.49 8.39
N PRO A 86 -6.03 -7.10 9.31
CA PRO A 86 -7.05 -8.05 8.93
C PRO A 86 -8.25 -7.37 8.27
N GLY A 87 -8.75 -7.95 7.19
CA GLY A 87 -9.99 -7.53 6.54
C GLY A 87 -9.83 -6.26 5.70
N ASN A 88 -10.91 -5.48 5.59
CA ASN A 88 -10.95 -4.34 4.68
C ASN A 88 -10.20 -3.13 5.26
N ILE A 89 -9.48 -2.43 4.39
CA ILE A 89 -8.86 -1.15 4.70
C ILE A 89 -9.94 -0.07 4.66
N THR A 90 -9.99 0.74 5.71
CA THR A 90 -11.04 1.74 5.93
C THR A 90 -10.53 3.17 5.87
N ALA A 91 -9.23 3.38 6.06
CA ALA A 91 -8.59 4.68 5.93
C ALA A 91 -7.23 4.53 5.26
N VAL A 92 -6.93 5.49 4.39
CA VAL A 92 -5.65 5.62 3.68
C VAL A 92 -5.18 7.05 3.82
N GLU A 93 -3.92 7.21 4.20
CA GLU A 93 -3.23 8.49 4.19
C GLU A 93 -1.96 8.36 3.34
N PHE A 94 -1.65 9.43 2.62
CA PHE A 94 -0.48 9.53 1.77
C PHE A 94 0.50 10.54 2.39
N GLN A 95 1.78 10.22 2.35
CA GLN A 95 2.86 11.17 2.62
C GLN A 95 3.95 10.99 1.59
N TRP A 96 4.64 12.07 1.29
CA TRP A 96 5.94 12.00 0.65
C TRP A 96 6.99 12.68 1.52
N GLU A 97 8.21 12.16 1.50
CA GLU A 97 9.34 12.73 2.22
C GLU A 97 10.37 13.20 1.21
N MET A 98 10.93 14.40 1.39
CA MET A 98 11.96 14.91 0.51
C MET A 98 13.32 14.34 0.87
N HIS A 99 14.10 13.93 -0.13
CA HIS A 99 15.47 13.47 0.09
C HIS A 99 16.36 14.62 0.61
N PRO A 100 17.23 14.42 1.63
CA PRO A 100 17.97 15.51 2.28
C PRO A 100 18.85 16.37 1.35
N THR A 101 19.39 15.77 0.29
CA THR A 101 20.23 16.49 -0.69
C THR A 101 19.44 17.15 -1.82
N TRP A 102 18.12 17.01 -1.83
CA TRP A 102 17.25 17.64 -2.83
C TRP A 102 17.01 19.11 -2.47
N GLN A 103 17.30 20.01 -3.40
CA GLN A 103 17.37 21.45 -3.12
C GLN A 103 16.06 22.20 -3.37
N ARG A 104 15.08 21.56 -4.03
CA ARG A 104 13.80 22.19 -4.39
C ARG A 104 12.69 21.57 -3.57
N ILE A 105 11.87 22.40 -2.94
CA ILE A 105 10.67 21.93 -2.23
C ILE A 105 9.50 22.01 -3.18
N GLY A 106 9.01 20.84 -3.61
CA GLY A 106 7.76 20.70 -4.34
C GLY A 106 6.55 20.49 -3.44
N TYR A 107 5.43 20.19 -4.08
CA TYR A 107 4.23 19.69 -3.44
C TYR A 107 3.77 18.44 -4.19
N MET A 108 3.36 17.43 -3.45
CA MET A 108 2.92 16.17 -4.02
C MET A 108 1.75 15.62 -3.21
N GLY A 109 0.81 14.98 -3.88
CA GLY A 109 -0.29 14.27 -3.26
C GLY A 109 -0.55 12.95 -3.96
N ALA A 110 -1.43 12.14 -3.40
CA ALA A 110 -2.08 11.06 -4.11
C ALA A 110 -3.41 11.57 -4.69
N GLN A 111 -3.56 11.41 -6.00
CA GLN A 111 -4.85 11.58 -6.69
C GLN A 111 -5.77 10.41 -6.34
N GLN A 112 -5.20 9.20 -6.41
CA GLN A 112 -5.92 7.96 -6.26
C GLN A 112 -4.98 6.90 -5.70
N VAL A 113 -5.44 6.18 -4.69
CA VAL A 113 -4.82 4.95 -4.19
C VAL A 113 -5.81 3.82 -4.39
N THR A 114 -5.38 2.82 -5.13
CA THR A 114 -6.13 1.61 -5.40
C THR A 114 -5.52 0.46 -4.63
N ILE A 115 -6.36 -0.27 -3.90
CA ILE A 115 -5.99 -1.45 -3.11
C ILE A 115 -6.72 -2.63 -3.70
N VAL A 116 -5.99 -3.63 -4.18
CA VAL A 116 -6.56 -4.90 -4.66
C VAL A 116 -6.22 -5.99 -3.65
N TYR A 117 -7.27 -6.61 -3.10
CA TYR A 117 -7.14 -7.57 -2.02
C TYR A 117 -6.66 -8.93 -2.53
N GLY A 118 -5.55 -9.45 -2.01
CA GLY A 118 -4.99 -10.73 -2.47
C GLY A 118 -5.90 -11.93 -2.21
N LYS A 119 -6.78 -11.84 -1.21
CA LYS A 119 -7.72 -12.90 -0.85
C LYS A 119 -8.73 -13.24 -1.95
N ASN A 120 -9.27 -12.22 -2.62
CA ASN A 120 -10.43 -12.37 -3.50
C ASN A 120 -10.42 -11.45 -4.72
N GLY A 121 -9.40 -10.62 -4.90
CA GLY A 121 -9.29 -9.66 -6.00
C GLY A 121 -10.24 -8.48 -5.91
N GLN A 122 -10.99 -8.31 -4.80
CA GLN A 122 -11.82 -7.12 -4.60
C GLN A 122 -10.94 -5.86 -4.55
N GLN A 123 -11.55 -4.71 -4.84
CA GLN A 123 -10.86 -3.44 -4.90
C GLN A 123 -11.48 -2.42 -3.94
N SER A 124 -10.64 -1.62 -3.31
CA SER A 124 -11.03 -0.36 -2.67
C SER A 124 -10.25 0.78 -3.29
N VAL A 125 -10.91 1.92 -3.49
CA VAL A 125 -10.28 3.10 -4.07
C VAL A 125 -10.44 4.28 -3.12
N PHE A 126 -9.38 5.07 -3.00
CA PHE A 126 -9.34 6.25 -2.16
C PHE A 126 -8.79 7.41 -2.98
N CYS A 127 -9.49 8.54 -2.97
CA CYS A 127 -9.17 9.70 -3.78
C CYS A 127 -8.70 10.87 -2.92
N GLY A 128 -7.87 11.71 -3.52
CA GLY A 128 -7.44 12.99 -2.97
C GLY A 128 -7.36 14.03 -4.08
N SER A 129 -7.65 15.29 -3.77
CA SER A 129 -7.64 16.39 -4.73
C SER A 129 -6.49 17.36 -4.53
N ASN A 130 -5.76 17.25 -3.42
CA ASN A 130 -4.79 18.25 -2.98
C ASN A 130 -3.37 17.70 -3.07
N THR A 131 -2.41 18.60 -3.16
CA THR A 131 -1.00 18.30 -2.93
C THR A 131 -0.58 18.79 -1.55
N VAL A 132 0.42 18.15 -0.96
CA VAL A 132 0.93 18.47 0.38
C VAL A 132 2.44 18.71 0.35
N GLN A 133 2.93 19.45 1.34
CA GLN A 133 4.36 19.64 1.59
C GLN A 133 5.03 18.31 1.99
N PRO A 134 6.36 18.20 1.90
CA PRO A 134 7.05 17.02 2.42
C PRO A 134 6.73 16.80 3.90
N ASN A 135 6.63 15.54 4.32
CA ASN A 135 6.36 15.11 5.70
C ASN A 135 4.97 15.54 6.25
N VAL A 136 4.04 15.89 5.35
CA VAL A 136 2.65 16.19 5.72
C VAL A 136 1.75 15.07 5.20
N TRP A 137 0.90 14.54 6.07
CA TRP A 137 -0.07 13.50 5.72
C TRP A 137 -1.28 14.09 5.01
N GLN A 138 -1.54 13.61 3.80
CA GLN A 138 -2.79 13.82 3.07
C GLN A 138 -3.76 12.68 3.40
N LYS A 139 -4.91 13.02 3.98
CA LYS A 139 -6.01 12.07 4.14
C LYS A 139 -6.73 11.87 2.82
N LEU A 140 -7.00 10.61 2.46
CA LEU A 140 -7.77 10.25 1.28
C LEU A 140 -9.17 9.78 1.69
N THR A 141 -10.15 10.01 0.83
CA THR A 141 -11.55 9.61 1.05
C THR A 141 -11.93 8.49 0.09
N PRO A 142 -12.77 7.53 0.51
CA PRO A 142 -13.29 6.52 -0.40
C PRO A 142 -13.93 7.13 -1.65
N CYS A 143 -13.66 6.48 -2.79
CA CYS A 143 -14.21 6.69 -4.12
C CYS A 143 -14.14 5.34 -4.86
#